data_AF-A0A538CRX5-F1
#
_entry.id   AF-A0A538CRX5-F1
#
_cell.length_a   1.000
_cell.length_b   1.000
_cell.length_c   1.000
_cell.angle_alpha   90.00
_cell.angle_beta   90.00
_cell.angle_gamma   90.00
#
_symmetry.space_group_name_H-M   'P 1'
#
loop_
_entity.id
_entity.type
_entity.pdbx_description
1 polymer ?
#
loop_
_entity_poly.entity_id
_entity_poly.type
_entity_poly.pdbx_seq_one_letter_code
_entity_poly.pdbx_strand_id
1 'polypeptide(L)'
;LMSDPGIKAFRSFLDEAADLVLGHGGSISGEHGDGQSKAELLPKMFGPELIEGFREFKSIWDPDWKLNPGKVVDPYPITSNLRLGTDYSPPKVKTHFAFPNDHGSFTHKCRRTDSGVMCPSFMVTREEKHTTRGRARTLWEMLNGEELEGFRSKEVKEALDLCLSCKGCTNDCPVSVDMPTLKAEFLSHHYAGRLRPRPAYAFGLIDQAARLASKLPAVANFFTQTPPFDRAFKLAADIHPKRKIPPFAPVTLKAWFASRPSPDGGGKRVILWADTFTNYLEPEVGIAAVEALEEAGFHVIIPSEHLCCGRPLYDYGMLDLAEAYLRNVLDRLRDDIRAGTPVVGVEPSCVAVFKDELVQLWPNDEDAQRLCKQTHHFSEFMSQHAGGWEPPTLRRKALLHGHCHHQATGGIDRE
;
A
#
# COMPACT_ATOMS: atom_id res chain seq x y z
N LEU A 1 -21.43 -16.60 8.63
CA LEU A 1 -20.60 -17.80 8.89
C LEU A 1 -19.80 -17.74 10.20
N MET A 2 -19.52 -16.56 10.78
CA MET A 2 -18.73 -16.44 12.02
C MET A 2 -19.60 -16.37 13.29
N SER A 3 -20.89 -16.69 13.20
CA SER A 3 -21.85 -16.66 14.29
C SER A 3 -22.97 -17.66 14.03
N ASP A 4 -23.60 -18.20 15.09
CA ASP A 4 -24.71 -19.15 14.93
C ASP A 4 -25.84 -18.62 14.04
N PRO A 5 -26.32 -17.36 14.22
CA PRO A 5 -27.34 -16.81 13.33
C PRO A 5 -26.83 -16.71 11.88
N GLY A 6 -25.57 -16.36 11.69
CA GLY A 6 -24.96 -16.24 10.37
C GLY A 6 -24.70 -17.59 9.69
N ILE A 7 -24.61 -18.69 10.44
CA ILE A 7 -24.53 -20.06 9.91
C ILE A 7 -25.93 -20.55 9.55
N LYS A 8 -26.92 -20.31 10.42
CA LYS A 8 -28.33 -20.63 10.14
C LYS A 8 -28.85 -19.90 8.90
N ALA A 9 -28.55 -18.60 8.77
CA ALA A 9 -28.92 -17.81 7.61
C ALA A 9 -28.27 -18.35 6.31
N PHE A 10 -27.00 -18.77 6.37
CA PHE A 10 -26.34 -19.40 5.24
C PHE A 10 -26.98 -20.73 4.85
N ARG A 11 -27.35 -21.55 5.83
CA ARG A 11 -28.06 -22.81 5.58
C ARG A 11 -29.42 -22.56 4.91
N SER A 12 -30.23 -21.65 5.47
CA SER A 12 -31.54 -21.26 4.90
C SER A 12 -31.39 -20.80 3.45
N PHE A 13 -30.44 -19.89 3.20
CA PHE A 13 -30.16 -19.40 1.86
C PHE A 13 -29.83 -20.53 0.88
N LEU A 14 -28.99 -21.49 1.28
CA LEU A 14 -28.64 -22.61 0.40
C LEU A 14 -29.83 -23.55 0.14
N ASP A 15 -30.66 -23.80 1.14
CA ASP A 15 -31.88 -24.60 0.98
C ASP A 15 -32.86 -23.91 0.02
N GLU A 16 -33.13 -22.62 0.23
CA GLU A 16 -34.04 -21.81 -0.61
C GLU A 16 -33.52 -21.69 -2.05
N ALA A 17 -32.21 -21.48 -2.22
CA ALA A 17 -31.59 -21.43 -3.53
C ALA A 17 -31.70 -22.77 -4.26
N ALA A 18 -31.53 -23.90 -3.56
CA ALA A 18 -31.71 -25.22 -4.14
C ALA A 18 -33.15 -25.45 -4.58
N ASP A 19 -34.13 -25.11 -3.73
CA ASP A 19 -35.54 -25.28 -4.04
C ASP A 19 -35.97 -24.43 -5.25
N LEU A 20 -35.44 -23.20 -5.35
CA LEU A 20 -35.69 -22.31 -6.48
C LEU A 20 -35.11 -22.89 -7.79
N VAL A 21 -33.86 -23.34 -7.78
CA VAL A 21 -33.21 -23.93 -8.96
C VAL A 21 -33.97 -25.16 -9.44
N LEU A 22 -34.34 -26.06 -8.52
CA LEU A 22 -35.09 -27.28 -8.83
C LEU A 22 -36.51 -26.98 -9.30
N GLY A 23 -37.17 -25.95 -8.74
CA GLY A 23 -38.50 -25.50 -9.16
C GLY A 23 -38.54 -25.01 -10.61
N HIS A 24 -37.42 -24.58 -11.17
CA HIS A 24 -37.27 -24.22 -12.58
C HIS A 24 -36.73 -25.36 -13.46
N GLY A 25 -36.60 -26.58 -12.93
CA GLY A 25 -36.02 -27.72 -13.64
C GLY A 25 -34.50 -27.62 -13.84
N GLY A 26 -33.83 -26.74 -13.10
CA GLY A 26 -32.39 -26.59 -13.11
C GLY A 26 -31.67 -27.68 -12.31
N SER A 27 -30.34 -27.69 -12.37
CA SER A 27 -29.50 -28.59 -11.59
C SER A 27 -28.64 -27.81 -10.60
N ILE A 28 -28.57 -28.30 -9.36
CA ILE A 28 -27.63 -27.78 -8.35
C ILE A 28 -26.22 -28.37 -8.51
N SER A 29 -26.08 -29.37 -9.39
CA SER A 29 -24.82 -30.02 -9.72
C SER A 29 -24.04 -29.28 -10.82
N GLY A 30 -22.73 -29.46 -10.85
CA GLY A 30 -21.81 -28.75 -11.74
C GLY A 30 -20.86 -29.65 -12.50
N GLU A 31 -20.28 -29.11 -13.58
CA GLU A 31 -19.39 -29.80 -14.53
C GLU A 31 -18.16 -30.46 -13.86
N HIS A 32 -17.65 -29.88 -12.77
CA HIS A 32 -16.49 -30.38 -12.04
C HIS A 32 -16.85 -31.16 -10.77
N GLY A 33 -18.10 -31.66 -10.69
CA GLY A 33 -18.60 -32.51 -9.62
C GLY A 33 -19.27 -31.76 -8.47
N ASP A 34 -20.03 -32.53 -7.68
CA ASP A 34 -20.70 -32.07 -6.47
C ASP A 34 -19.75 -32.10 -5.27
N GLY A 35 -19.12 -30.96 -5.00
CA GLY A 35 -18.29 -30.80 -3.81
C GLY A 35 -19.10 -30.91 -2.51
N GLN A 36 -18.39 -30.92 -1.37
CA GLN A 36 -19.01 -30.98 -0.03
C GLN A 36 -20.05 -29.89 0.22
N SER A 37 -19.89 -28.73 -0.40
CA SER A 37 -20.76 -27.56 -0.18
C SER A 37 -22.21 -27.77 -0.64
N LYS A 38 -22.48 -28.77 -1.48
CA LYS A 38 -23.82 -29.04 -2.03
C LYS A 38 -24.28 -30.48 -1.85
N ALA A 39 -23.39 -31.39 -1.46
CA ALA A 39 -23.69 -32.82 -1.39
C ALA A 39 -24.93 -33.13 -0.52
N GLU A 40 -25.12 -32.43 0.60
CA GLU A 40 -26.29 -32.60 1.49
C GLU A 40 -27.62 -32.21 0.81
N LEU A 41 -27.58 -31.41 -0.26
CA LEU A 41 -28.75 -30.98 -1.02
C LEU A 41 -29.11 -31.93 -2.17
N LEU A 42 -28.21 -32.85 -2.55
CA LEU A 42 -28.43 -33.79 -3.66
C LEU A 42 -29.69 -34.65 -3.53
N PRO A 43 -30.11 -35.10 -2.32
CA PRO A 43 -31.38 -35.80 -2.17
C PRO A 43 -32.59 -35.01 -2.63
N LYS A 44 -32.56 -33.67 -2.58
CA LYS A 44 -33.64 -32.82 -3.11
C LYS A 44 -33.76 -32.92 -4.64
N MET A 45 -32.64 -33.13 -5.33
CA MET A 45 -32.57 -33.15 -6.79
C MET A 45 -32.79 -34.56 -7.37
N PHE A 46 -32.08 -35.55 -6.82
CA PHE A 46 -32.09 -36.92 -7.34
C PHE A 46 -33.12 -37.83 -6.66
N GLY A 47 -33.62 -37.43 -5.49
CA GLY A 47 -34.49 -38.27 -4.69
C GLY A 47 -33.76 -39.43 -4.00
N PRO A 48 -34.44 -40.15 -3.09
CA PRO A 48 -33.83 -41.18 -2.26
C PRO A 48 -33.35 -42.41 -3.05
N GLU A 49 -34.06 -42.79 -4.11
CA GLU A 49 -33.75 -43.98 -4.92
C GLU A 49 -32.40 -43.86 -5.65
N LEU A 50 -32.17 -42.72 -6.32
CA LEU A 50 -30.90 -42.49 -7.02
C LEU A 50 -29.74 -42.30 -6.04
N ILE A 51 -29.98 -41.67 -4.89
CA ILE A 51 -28.96 -41.55 -3.83
C ILE A 51 -28.56 -42.94 -3.30
N GLU A 52 -29.51 -43.87 -3.14
CA GLU A 52 -29.19 -45.26 -2.79
C GLU A 52 -28.37 -45.94 -3.88
N GLY A 53 -28.75 -45.77 -5.16
CA GLY A 53 -27.95 -46.28 -6.28
C GLY A 53 -26.52 -45.76 -6.28
N PHE A 54 -26.30 -44.48 -5.93
CA PHE A 54 -24.96 -43.94 -5.76
C PHE A 54 -24.22 -44.58 -4.57
N ARG A 55 -24.91 -44.88 -3.47
CA ARG A 55 -24.34 -45.55 -2.30
C ARG A 55 -23.89 -46.98 -2.63
N GLU A 56 -24.75 -47.74 -3.30
CA GLU A 56 -24.45 -49.10 -3.73
C GLU A 56 -23.26 -49.11 -4.68
N PHE A 57 -23.29 -48.24 -5.71
CA PHE A 57 -22.19 -48.11 -6.65
C PHE A 57 -20.87 -47.81 -5.93
N LYS A 58 -20.87 -46.84 -5.00
CA LYS A 58 -19.67 -46.51 -4.22
C LYS A 58 -19.20 -47.70 -3.38
N SER A 59 -20.12 -48.42 -2.74
CA SER A 59 -19.79 -49.53 -1.85
C SER A 59 -19.20 -50.75 -2.59
N ILE A 60 -19.50 -50.92 -3.87
CA ILE A 60 -18.89 -51.96 -4.72
C ILE A 60 -17.40 -51.68 -4.94
N TRP A 61 -17.04 -50.41 -5.17
CA TRP A 61 -15.67 -50.01 -5.53
C TRP A 61 -14.83 -49.53 -4.34
N ASP A 62 -15.47 -49.14 -3.24
CA ASP A 62 -14.85 -48.64 -2.01
C ASP A 62 -15.53 -49.30 -0.78
N PRO A 63 -15.46 -50.64 -0.64
CA PRO A 63 -16.20 -51.37 0.42
C PRO A 63 -15.76 -50.97 1.83
N ASP A 64 -14.50 -50.57 1.98
CA ASP A 64 -13.92 -50.08 3.23
C ASP A 64 -14.12 -48.57 3.44
N TRP A 65 -14.72 -47.86 2.47
CA TRP A 65 -14.96 -46.41 2.51
C TRP A 65 -13.71 -45.54 2.76
N LYS A 66 -12.57 -45.92 2.17
CA LYS A 66 -11.27 -45.25 2.36
C LYS A 66 -10.89 -44.26 1.24
N LEU A 67 -11.47 -44.39 0.04
CA LEU A 67 -11.02 -43.61 -1.12
C LEU A 67 -11.53 -42.16 -1.10
N ASN A 68 -12.81 -41.96 -0.80
CA ASN A 68 -13.42 -40.62 -0.81
C ASN A 68 -14.61 -40.55 0.16
N PRO A 69 -14.37 -40.59 1.48
CA PRO A 69 -15.43 -40.62 2.49
C PRO A 69 -16.22 -39.30 2.52
N GLY A 70 -17.54 -39.42 2.71
CA GLY A 70 -18.46 -38.30 2.87
C GLY A 70 -18.63 -37.41 1.64
N LYS A 71 -18.27 -37.84 0.42
CA LYS A 71 -18.56 -37.09 -0.80
C LYS A 71 -19.73 -37.72 -1.54
N VAL A 72 -20.64 -36.87 -2.05
CA VAL A 72 -21.85 -37.22 -2.82
C VAL A 72 -22.87 -38.01 -2.01
N VAL A 73 -22.46 -39.10 -1.38
CA VAL A 73 -23.26 -39.96 -0.52
C VAL A 73 -22.79 -39.83 0.93
N ASP A 74 -23.75 -39.78 1.85
CA ASP A 74 -23.55 -39.60 3.29
C ASP A 74 -22.58 -38.44 3.63
N PRO A 75 -22.86 -37.22 3.11
CA PRO A 75 -21.94 -36.10 3.24
C PRO A 75 -21.91 -35.53 4.65
N TYR A 76 -20.82 -34.80 4.95
CA TYR A 76 -20.80 -33.97 6.15
C TYR A 76 -21.84 -32.84 6.02
N PRO A 77 -22.46 -32.40 7.12
CA PRO A 77 -23.38 -31.26 7.08
C PRO A 77 -22.71 -30.04 6.45
N ILE A 78 -23.42 -29.28 5.61
CA ILE A 78 -22.90 -28.09 4.92
C ILE A 78 -22.42 -27.01 5.90
N THR A 79 -22.97 -27.02 7.12
CA THR A 79 -22.59 -26.11 8.20
C THR A 79 -21.45 -26.65 9.07
N SER A 80 -20.91 -27.83 8.78
CA SER A 80 -19.74 -28.40 9.45
C SER A 80 -18.44 -28.02 8.72
N ASN A 81 -17.30 -28.17 9.40
CA ASN A 81 -15.96 -27.94 8.82
C ASN A 81 -15.81 -26.54 8.17
N LEU A 82 -16.47 -25.54 8.74
CA LEU A 82 -16.40 -24.17 8.25
C LEU A 82 -15.00 -23.62 8.52
N ARG A 83 -14.39 -23.00 7.50
CA ARG A 83 -13.03 -22.43 7.59
C ARG A 83 -12.82 -21.40 8.71
N LEU A 84 -13.88 -20.70 9.12
CA LEU A 84 -13.80 -19.72 10.20
C LEU A 84 -14.55 -20.26 11.43
N GLY A 85 -15.78 -20.76 11.24
CA GLY A 85 -16.58 -21.25 12.36
C GLY A 85 -17.00 -20.13 13.32
N THR A 86 -17.71 -20.50 14.37
CA THR A 86 -18.16 -19.58 15.44
C THR A 86 -17.07 -19.24 16.44
N ASP A 87 -16.03 -20.05 16.48
CA ASP A 87 -14.81 -19.91 17.27
C ASP A 87 -13.79 -18.97 16.64
N TYR A 88 -14.02 -18.51 15.40
CA TYR A 88 -13.18 -17.48 14.78
C TYR A 88 -13.19 -16.18 15.59
N SER A 89 -12.13 -15.99 16.36
CA SER A 89 -11.90 -14.79 17.15
C SER A 89 -10.45 -14.33 16.94
N PRO A 90 -10.14 -13.69 15.79
CA PRO A 90 -8.78 -13.22 15.53
C PRO A 90 -8.34 -12.22 16.60
N PRO A 91 -7.04 -12.15 16.92
CA PRO A 91 -6.53 -11.26 17.93
C PRO A 91 -6.80 -9.79 17.56
N LYS A 92 -7.24 -9.00 18.54
CA LYS A 92 -7.33 -7.54 18.39
C LYS A 92 -5.93 -6.96 18.48
N VAL A 93 -5.35 -6.62 17.34
CA VAL A 93 -4.04 -5.97 17.26
C VAL A 93 -4.22 -4.47 17.49
N LYS A 94 -3.44 -3.89 18.40
CA LYS A 94 -3.33 -2.43 18.49
C LYS A 94 -2.50 -1.94 17.30
N THR A 95 -3.08 -1.15 16.43
CA THR A 95 -2.41 -0.67 15.21
C THR A 95 -2.04 0.81 15.28
N HIS A 96 -1.11 1.24 14.43
CA HIS A 96 -0.86 2.65 14.16
C HIS A 96 -1.87 3.21 13.19
N PHE A 97 -2.09 2.50 12.08
CA PHE A 97 -3.11 2.87 11.10
C PHE A 97 -4.52 2.55 11.61
N ALA A 98 -5.47 3.38 11.22
CA ALA A 98 -6.87 3.25 11.59
C ALA A 98 -7.68 2.36 10.63
N PHE A 99 -7.12 1.93 9.49
CA PHE A 99 -7.77 1.06 8.50
C PHE A 99 -9.24 1.43 8.19
N PRO A 100 -9.53 2.68 7.75
CA PRO A 100 -10.90 3.16 7.58
C PRO A 100 -11.68 2.35 6.54
N ASN A 101 -11.01 1.85 5.50
CA ASN A 101 -11.62 1.04 4.44
C ASN A 101 -11.93 -0.40 4.89
N ASP A 102 -11.42 -0.81 6.06
CA ASP A 102 -11.54 -2.18 6.59
C ASP A 102 -12.18 -2.19 7.98
N HIS A 103 -13.01 -1.18 8.25
CA HIS A 103 -13.75 -1.03 9.50
C HIS A 103 -12.86 -1.07 10.75
N GLY A 104 -11.66 -0.52 10.66
CA GLY A 104 -10.71 -0.49 11.78
C GLY A 104 -9.94 -1.78 12.00
N SER A 105 -10.01 -2.73 11.06
CA SER A 105 -9.39 -4.05 11.23
C SER A 105 -8.17 -4.27 10.36
N PHE A 106 -7.09 -4.71 11.01
CA PHE A 106 -5.90 -5.26 10.34
C PHE A 106 -6.16 -6.64 9.69
N THR A 107 -7.26 -7.31 10.04
CA THR A 107 -7.59 -8.65 9.52
C THR A 107 -8.27 -8.55 8.14
N HIS A 108 -7.49 -8.41 7.07
CA HIS A 108 -8.06 -8.39 5.72
C HIS A 108 -8.44 -9.77 5.20
N LYS A 109 -9.53 -9.83 4.44
CA LYS A 109 -9.91 -10.99 3.62
C LYS A 109 -9.74 -10.65 2.14
N CYS A 110 -8.57 -10.93 1.58
CA CYS A 110 -8.33 -10.80 0.14
C CYS A 110 -8.95 -12.00 -0.62
N ARG A 111 -10.14 -11.81 -1.21
CA ARG A 111 -10.76 -12.81 -2.11
C ARG A 111 -11.17 -12.18 -3.45
N ARG A 112 -10.32 -12.33 -4.47
CA ARG A 112 -10.66 -12.40 -5.91
C ARG A 112 -9.42 -12.72 -6.76
N THR A 113 -9.61 -13.20 -7.99
CA THR A 113 -8.58 -13.78 -8.89
C THR A 113 -8.40 -12.99 -10.18
N ASP A 114 -9.00 -11.81 -10.28
CA ASP A 114 -9.28 -11.17 -11.55
C ASP A 114 -8.27 -10.03 -11.77
N SER A 115 -7.78 -9.91 -13.01
CA SER A 115 -6.54 -9.24 -13.44
C SER A 115 -6.40 -7.75 -13.07
N GLY A 116 -5.19 -7.36 -12.69
CA GLY A 116 -4.70 -5.99 -12.50
C GLY A 116 -3.17 -5.95 -12.60
N VAL A 117 -2.52 -4.82 -12.29
CA VAL A 117 -1.04 -4.70 -12.31
C VAL A 117 -0.41 -5.79 -11.43
N MET A 118 0.25 -6.74 -12.08
CA MET A 118 0.95 -7.82 -11.40
C MET A 118 2.10 -7.26 -10.58
N CYS A 119 2.28 -7.78 -9.36
CA CYS A 119 3.35 -7.32 -8.50
C CYS A 119 4.71 -7.51 -9.20
N PRO A 120 5.54 -6.46 -9.33
CA PRO A 120 6.82 -6.56 -10.04
C PRO A 120 7.73 -7.67 -9.50
N SER A 121 7.70 -7.91 -8.19
CA SER A 121 8.45 -9.01 -7.58
C SER A 121 8.00 -10.38 -8.09
N PHE A 122 6.70 -10.62 -8.26
CA PHE A 122 6.21 -11.87 -8.84
C PHE A 122 6.60 -12.02 -10.31
N MET A 123 6.61 -10.94 -11.09
CA MET A 123 6.99 -11.00 -12.51
C MET A 123 8.44 -11.49 -12.69
N VAL A 124 9.29 -11.21 -11.70
CA VAL A 124 10.68 -11.67 -11.65
C VAL A 124 10.79 -13.07 -11.02
N THR A 125 10.23 -13.28 -9.83
CA THR A 125 10.44 -14.54 -9.07
C THR A 125 9.56 -15.70 -9.54
N ARG A 126 8.38 -15.41 -10.08
CA ARG A 126 7.31 -16.37 -10.44
C ARG A 126 6.82 -17.23 -9.26
N GLU A 127 7.06 -16.78 -8.04
CA GLU A 127 6.63 -17.46 -6.81
C GLU A 127 5.37 -16.85 -6.21
N GLU A 128 4.36 -17.67 -5.93
CA GLU A 128 3.04 -17.23 -5.43
C GLU A 128 3.12 -16.33 -4.19
N LYS A 129 4.07 -16.57 -3.27
CA LYS A 129 4.24 -15.74 -2.06
C LYS A 129 4.51 -14.25 -2.35
N HIS A 130 4.95 -13.93 -3.57
CA HIS A 130 5.24 -12.57 -4.01
C HIS A 130 4.09 -11.91 -4.79
N THR A 131 2.96 -12.61 -4.96
CA THR A 131 1.72 -11.98 -5.46
C THR A 131 1.05 -11.21 -4.34
N THR A 132 0.17 -10.27 -4.68
CA THR A 132 -0.66 -9.56 -3.71
C THR A 132 -1.51 -10.54 -2.89
N ARG A 133 -2.08 -11.55 -3.55
CA ARG A 133 -2.85 -12.63 -2.93
C ARG A 133 -1.99 -13.45 -1.96
N GLY A 134 -0.80 -13.86 -2.37
CA GLY A 134 0.13 -14.63 -1.55
C GLY A 134 0.50 -13.88 -0.28
N ARG A 135 0.89 -12.61 -0.40
CA ARG A 135 1.19 -11.75 0.76
C ARG A 135 0.02 -11.59 1.72
N ALA A 136 -1.16 -11.29 1.17
CA ALA A 136 -2.37 -11.14 1.97
C ALA A 136 -2.74 -12.46 2.68
N ARG A 137 -2.55 -13.60 2.00
CA ARG A 137 -2.77 -14.93 2.57
C ARG A 137 -1.80 -15.22 3.72
N THR A 138 -0.51 -14.94 3.56
CA THR A 138 0.49 -15.16 4.61
C THR A 138 0.26 -14.26 5.82
N LEU A 139 -0.12 -12.99 5.61
CA LEU A 139 -0.55 -12.09 6.70
C LEU A 139 -1.82 -12.60 7.41
N TRP A 140 -2.78 -13.14 6.66
CA TRP A 140 -3.98 -13.71 7.25
C TRP A 140 -3.67 -14.94 8.11
N GLU A 141 -2.81 -15.85 7.63
CA GLU A 141 -2.38 -17.03 8.40
C GLU A 141 -1.65 -16.64 9.69
N MET A 142 -0.83 -15.59 9.60
CA MET A 142 -0.16 -14.99 10.75
C MET A 142 -1.15 -14.54 11.83
N LEU A 143 -2.26 -13.93 11.42
CA LEU A 143 -3.29 -13.44 12.34
C LEU A 143 -4.20 -14.57 12.86
N ASN A 144 -4.36 -15.65 12.08
CA ASN A 144 -5.13 -16.81 12.52
C ASN A 144 -4.41 -17.56 13.66
N GLY A 145 -3.07 -17.48 13.71
CA GLY A 145 -2.27 -17.96 14.85
C GLY A 145 -2.14 -19.48 14.96
N GLU A 146 -2.51 -20.21 13.90
CA GLU A 146 -2.42 -21.68 13.86
C GLU A 146 -1.00 -22.14 13.46
N GLU A 147 -0.48 -21.65 12.32
CA GLU A 147 0.76 -22.16 11.73
C GLU A 147 1.97 -21.22 11.86
N LEU A 148 1.75 -19.92 12.08
CA LEU A 148 2.80 -18.90 12.00
C LEU A 148 3.00 -18.18 13.34
N GLU A 149 4.25 -17.77 13.61
CA GLU A 149 4.69 -17.10 14.85
C GLU A 149 4.24 -15.63 14.99
N GLY A 150 3.01 -15.29 14.57
CA GLY A 150 2.49 -13.93 14.61
C GLY A 150 3.46 -12.90 14.00
N PHE A 151 3.60 -11.74 14.64
CA PHE A 151 4.53 -10.68 14.19
C PHE A 151 6.02 -11.06 14.22
N ARG A 152 6.39 -12.26 14.69
CA ARG A 152 7.76 -12.77 14.61
C ARG A 152 8.01 -13.67 13.39
N SER A 153 6.96 -14.04 12.64
CA SER A 153 7.05 -14.92 11.47
C SER A 153 8.07 -14.40 10.45
N LYS A 154 8.97 -15.30 10.05
CA LYS A 154 9.97 -15.04 9.01
C LYS A 154 9.35 -15.15 7.62
N GLU A 155 8.37 -16.05 7.47
CA GLU A 155 7.63 -16.30 6.24
C GLU A 155 6.87 -15.05 5.79
N VAL A 156 6.22 -14.36 6.74
CA VAL A 156 5.57 -13.07 6.47
C VAL A 156 6.60 -12.01 6.08
N LYS A 157 7.71 -11.90 6.84
CA LYS A 157 8.79 -10.96 6.53
C LYS A 157 9.34 -11.17 5.13
N GLU A 158 9.62 -12.42 4.75
CA GLU A 158 10.13 -12.79 3.43
C GLU A 158 9.15 -12.45 2.32
N ALA A 159 7.86 -12.77 2.49
CA ALA A 159 6.84 -12.46 1.50
C ALA A 159 6.74 -10.94 1.24
N LEU A 160 6.92 -10.13 2.28
CA LEU A 160 6.84 -8.67 2.23
C LEU A 160 8.15 -7.97 1.84
N ASP A 161 9.30 -8.65 1.91
CA ASP A 161 10.62 -8.05 1.72
C ASP A 161 10.80 -7.42 0.33
N LEU A 162 10.31 -8.10 -0.71
CA LEU A 162 10.35 -7.61 -2.10
C LEU A 162 9.14 -6.74 -2.47
N CYS A 163 8.32 -6.35 -1.50
CA CYS A 163 7.24 -5.41 -1.76
C CYS A 163 7.82 -4.00 -1.89
N LEU A 164 7.66 -3.39 -3.07
CA LEU A 164 8.11 -2.03 -3.37
C LEU A 164 7.23 -0.94 -2.75
N SER A 165 6.19 -1.32 -2.01
CA SER A 165 5.22 -0.39 -1.44
C SER A 165 4.59 0.57 -2.48
N CYS A 166 4.46 0.13 -3.74
CA CYS A 166 4.14 1.01 -4.87
C CYS A 166 2.66 1.42 -5.00
N LYS A 167 1.78 0.90 -4.12
CA LYS A 167 0.32 1.09 -4.12
C LYS A 167 -0.43 0.70 -5.40
N GLY A 168 0.22 0.00 -6.35
CA GLY A 168 -0.50 -0.58 -7.50
C GLY A 168 -1.60 -1.57 -7.09
N CYS A 169 -1.39 -2.33 -6.00
CA CYS A 169 -2.43 -3.21 -5.46
C CYS A 169 -3.62 -2.47 -4.85
N THR A 170 -3.48 -1.21 -4.44
CA THR A 170 -4.56 -0.43 -3.84
C THR A 170 -5.58 -0.02 -4.91
N ASN A 171 -5.10 0.38 -6.08
CA ASN A 171 -5.95 0.91 -7.15
C ASN A 171 -6.37 -0.16 -8.17
N ASP A 172 -5.47 -1.08 -8.54
CA ASP A 172 -5.75 -2.06 -9.59
C ASP A 172 -6.36 -3.36 -9.03
N CYS A 173 -6.46 -3.52 -7.71
CA CYS A 173 -7.12 -4.70 -7.12
C CYS A 173 -8.64 -4.46 -7.00
N PRO A 174 -9.50 -5.39 -7.46
CA PRO A 174 -10.95 -5.27 -7.33
C PRO A 174 -11.47 -5.16 -5.88
N VAL A 175 -10.65 -5.50 -4.89
CA VAL A 175 -10.96 -5.36 -3.45
C VAL A 175 -10.07 -4.35 -2.75
N SER A 176 -9.30 -3.55 -3.51
CA SER A 176 -8.48 -2.42 -3.04
C SER A 176 -7.58 -2.71 -1.84
N VAL A 177 -6.88 -3.85 -1.86
CA VAL A 177 -5.98 -4.23 -0.77
C VAL A 177 -4.76 -3.31 -0.69
N ASP A 178 -4.60 -2.60 0.43
CA ASP A 178 -3.45 -1.73 0.70
C ASP A 178 -2.29 -2.53 1.31
N MET A 179 -1.63 -3.33 0.47
CA MET A 179 -0.44 -4.10 0.87
C MET A 179 0.69 -3.22 1.45
N PRO A 180 0.96 -2.00 0.93
CA PRO A 180 1.92 -1.08 1.54
C PRO A 180 1.61 -0.74 3.00
N THR A 181 0.37 -0.38 3.32
CA THR A 181 -0.05 -0.09 4.70
C THR A 181 0.07 -1.34 5.58
N LEU A 182 -0.38 -2.49 5.07
CA LEU A 182 -0.25 -3.77 5.79
C LEU A 182 1.20 -4.15 6.09
N LYS A 183 2.09 -3.94 5.11
CA LYS A 183 3.54 -4.13 5.28
C LYS A 183 4.08 -3.20 6.35
N ALA A 184 3.77 -1.92 6.29
CA ALA A 184 4.31 -0.93 7.23
C ALA A 184 3.86 -1.24 8.67
N GLU A 185 2.59 -1.59 8.85
CA GLU A 185 2.04 -2.03 10.14
C GLU A 185 2.71 -3.31 10.63
N PHE A 186 2.80 -4.35 9.78
CA PHE A 186 3.52 -5.59 10.12
C PHE A 186 4.96 -5.31 10.53
N LEU A 187 5.70 -4.46 9.80
CA LEU A 187 7.09 -4.14 10.09
C LEU A 187 7.27 -3.28 11.35
N SER A 188 6.24 -2.59 11.81
CA SER A 188 6.26 -1.86 13.10
C SER A 188 6.19 -2.81 14.30
N HIS A 189 5.34 -3.85 14.20
CA HIS A 189 5.18 -4.90 15.22
C HIS A 189 6.25 -5.99 15.14
N HIS A 190 6.61 -6.40 13.91
CA HIS A 190 7.93 -6.94 13.67
C HIS A 190 8.93 -5.87 14.14
N TYR A 191 10.21 -6.03 14.42
CA TYR A 191 11.06 -4.90 14.91
C TYR A 191 10.65 -4.12 16.21
N ALA A 192 9.45 -4.23 16.77
CA ALA A 192 9.16 -3.72 18.11
C ALA A 192 10.11 -4.38 19.12
N GLY A 193 10.90 -3.57 19.83
CA GLY A 193 11.95 -4.04 20.74
C GLY A 193 13.13 -4.76 20.06
N ARG A 194 13.31 -4.64 18.73
CA ARG A 194 14.41 -5.27 17.99
C ARG A 194 15.11 -4.28 17.05
N LEU A 195 16.35 -4.60 16.72
CA LEU A 195 17.12 -3.83 15.75
C LEU A 195 16.62 -4.08 14.33
N ARG A 196 16.52 -2.99 13.56
CA ARG A 196 16.21 -3.03 12.12
C ARG A 196 17.49 -3.31 11.31
N PRO A 197 17.37 -3.78 10.05
CA PRO A 197 18.54 -3.99 9.20
C PRO A 197 19.21 -2.65 8.84
N ARG A 198 20.50 -2.68 8.48
CA ARG A 198 21.31 -1.48 8.18
C ARG A 198 20.67 -0.54 7.13
N PRO A 199 20.08 -1.04 6.02
CA PRO A 199 19.32 -0.21 5.08
C PRO A 199 18.21 0.63 5.71
N ALA A 200 17.56 0.13 6.77
CA ALA A 200 16.47 0.83 7.41
C ALA A 200 16.92 2.16 8.01
N TYR A 201 18.12 2.21 8.57
CA TYR A 201 18.69 3.45 9.11
C TYR A 201 19.31 4.31 8.01
N ALA A 202 19.98 3.69 7.02
CA ALA A 202 20.63 4.43 5.93
C ALA A 202 19.61 5.14 5.02
N PHE A 203 18.50 4.48 4.70
CA PHE A 203 17.48 5.01 3.79
C PHE A 203 16.25 5.55 4.52
N GLY A 204 15.85 4.95 5.65
CA GLY A 204 14.73 5.45 6.44
C GLY A 204 14.97 6.86 6.99
N LEU A 205 16.22 7.17 7.34
CA LEU A 205 16.64 8.47 7.90
C LEU A 205 17.42 9.32 6.87
N ILE A 206 17.16 9.10 5.57
CA ILE A 206 17.87 9.80 4.50
C ILE A 206 17.70 11.32 4.56
N ASP A 207 16.57 11.82 5.06
CA ASP A 207 16.31 13.25 5.25
C ASP A 207 17.30 13.87 6.26
N GLN A 208 17.56 13.17 7.37
CA GLN A 208 18.48 13.62 8.40
C GLN A 208 19.93 13.54 7.92
N ALA A 209 20.28 12.45 7.24
CA ALA A 209 21.60 12.30 6.64
C ALA A 209 21.85 13.39 5.59
N ALA A 210 20.88 13.65 4.72
CA ALA A 210 20.96 14.69 3.70
C ALA A 210 21.07 16.09 4.29
N ARG A 211 20.29 16.39 5.35
CA ARG A 211 20.36 17.67 6.08
C ARG A 211 21.74 17.93 6.67
N LEU A 212 22.42 16.90 7.18
CA LEU A 212 23.78 17.03 7.70
C LEU A 212 24.80 17.13 6.58
N ALA A 213 24.70 16.26 5.58
CA ALA A 213 25.60 16.24 4.43
C ALA A 213 25.59 17.54 3.63
N SER A 214 24.42 18.19 3.51
CA SER A 214 24.26 19.44 2.76
C SER A 214 24.95 20.65 3.40
N LYS A 215 25.44 20.54 4.65
CA LYS A 215 26.24 21.61 5.26
C LYS A 215 27.65 21.68 4.70
N LEU A 216 28.19 20.53 4.27
CA LEU A 216 29.53 20.39 3.67
C LEU A 216 29.43 19.41 2.48
N PRO A 217 28.69 19.77 1.41
CA PRO A 217 28.38 18.83 0.33
C PRO A 217 29.63 18.34 -0.39
N ALA A 218 30.67 19.16 -0.52
CA ALA A 218 31.96 18.76 -1.10
C ALA A 218 32.63 17.60 -0.33
N VAL A 219 32.58 17.64 1.00
CA VAL A 219 33.13 16.58 1.86
C VAL A 219 32.27 15.33 1.77
N ALA A 220 30.94 15.47 1.86
CA ALA A 220 30.02 14.34 1.71
C ALA A 220 30.19 13.65 0.34
N ASN A 221 30.32 14.44 -0.73
CA ASN A 221 30.55 13.94 -2.07
C ASN A 221 31.93 13.28 -2.22
N PHE A 222 32.99 13.80 -1.59
CA PHE A 222 34.28 13.12 -1.58
C PHE A 222 34.17 11.68 -1.03
N PHE A 223 33.54 11.51 0.14
CA PHE A 223 33.38 10.18 0.75
C PHE A 223 32.42 9.25 0.00
N THR A 224 31.40 9.79 -0.66
CA THR A 224 30.39 8.98 -1.37
C THR A 224 30.74 8.69 -2.84
N GLN A 225 31.64 9.47 -3.43
CA GLN A 225 31.99 9.37 -4.85
C GLN A 225 33.42 8.82 -5.11
N THR A 226 34.29 8.76 -4.09
CA THR A 226 35.71 8.38 -4.27
C THR A 226 36.03 7.00 -3.65
N PRO A 227 36.56 6.04 -4.42
CA PRO A 227 37.11 4.80 -3.86
C PRO A 227 38.37 5.07 -3.02
N PRO A 228 38.59 4.36 -1.89
CA PRO A 228 37.81 3.23 -1.37
C PRO A 228 36.64 3.61 -0.47
N PHE A 229 36.44 4.90 -0.19
CA PHE A 229 35.43 5.38 0.76
C PHE A 229 34.00 5.05 0.31
N ASP A 230 33.69 5.20 -0.97
CA ASP A 230 32.37 4.85 -1.51
C ASP A 230 32.02 3.37 -1.27
N ARG A 231 33.02 2.48 -1.41
CA ARG A 231 32.86 1.04 -1.20
C ARG A 231 32.60 0.72 0.27
N ALA A 232 33.32 1.37 1.17
CA ALA A 232 33.11 1.22 2.61
C ALA A 232 31.71 1.70 3.01
N PHE A 233 31.27 2.85 2.49
CA PHE A 233 29.92 3.35 2.72
C PHE A 233 28.85 2.40 2.18
N LYS A 234 28.98 1.93 0.93
CA LYS A 234 28.04 0.98 0.33
C LYS A 234 27.96 -0.31 1.13
N LEU A 235 29.09 -0.84 1.60
CA LEU A 235 29.11 -2.02 2.46
C LEU A 235 28.40 -1.78 3.79
N ALA A 236 28.65 -0.63 4.43
CA ALA A 236 28.02 -0.26 5.71
C ALA A 236 26.50 -0.09 5.59
N ALA A 237 26.03 0.54 4.52
CA ALA A 237 24.62 0.77 4.22
C ALA A 237 23.93 -0.41 3.51
N ASP A 238 24.66 -1.50 3.24
CA ASP A 238 24.17 -2.70 2.53
C ASP A 238 23.63 -2.40 1.12
N ILE A 239 24.36 -1.52 0.42
CA ILE A 239 24.11 -1.10 -0.95
C ILE A 239 24.92 -1.95 -1.90
N HIS A 240 24.28 -2.47 -2.95
CA HIS A 240 24.97 -3.27 -3.96
C HIS A 240 26.14 -2.48 -4.59
N PRO A 241 27.37 -3.03 -4.71
CA PRO A 241 28.57 -2.29 -5.11
C PRO A 241 28.47 -1.53 -6.45
N LYS A 242 27.68 -2.08 -7.39
CA LYS A 242 27.43 -1.47 -8.71
C LYS A 242 26.47 -0.28 -8.70
N ARG A 243 25.81 0.02 -7.58
CA ARG A 243 24.91 1.18 -7.48
C ARG A 243 25.70 2.46 -7.35
N LYS A 244 25.20 3.53 -7.96
CA LYS A 244 25.74 4.88 -7.82
C LYS A 244 24.99 5.58 -6.71
N ILE A 245 25.73 6.27 -5.84
CA ILE A 245 25.16 7.13 -4.82
C ILE A 245 24.98 8.50 -5.47
N PRO A 246 23.77 9.08 -5.47
CA PRO A 246 23.58 10.41 -6.04
C PRO A 246 24.38 11.45 -5.21
N PRO A 247 25.06 12.40 -5.87
CA PRO A 247 25.79 13.46 -5.17
C PRO A 247 24.82 14.45 -4.53
N PHE A 248 25.26 15.07 -3.43
CA PHE A 248 24.57 16.23 -2.85
C PHE A 248 24.84 17.49 -3.65
N ALA A 249 23.82 18.30 -3.84
CA ALA A 249 23.95 19.56 -4.53
C ALA A 249 24.79 20.57 -3.73
N PRO A 250 25.57 21.44 -4.40
CA PRO A 250 26.37 22.47 -3.72
C PRO A 250 25.51 23.53 -3.04
N VAL A 251 24.33 23.82 -3.59
CA VAL A 251 23.35 24.76 -3.06
C VAL A 251 22.00 24.04 -3.00
N THR A 252 21.33 24.07 -1.86
CA THR A 252 20.01 23.45 -1.70
C THR A 252 18.92 24.33 -2.31
N LEU A 253 17.78 23.73 -2.67
CA LEU A 253 16.61 24.50 -3.15
C LEU A 253 16.22 25.60 -2.16
N LYS A 254 16.15 25.27 -0.86
CA LYS A 254 15.81 26.25 0.18
C LYS A 254 16.83 27.39 0.30
N ALA A 255 18.13 27.09 0.17
CA ALA A 255 19.17 28.11 0.24
C ALA A 255 19.13 29.03 -0.98
N TRP A 256 18.92 28.47 -2.17
CA TRP A 256 18.71 29.23 -3.40
C TRP A 256 17.44 30.09 -3.32
N PHE A 257 16.33 29.52 -2.83
CA PHE A 257 15.06 30.25 -2.73
C PHE A 257 15.14 31.41 -1.73
N ALA A 258 15.91 31.26 -0.65
CA ALA A 258 16.12 32.33 0.33
C ALA A 258 17.07 33.44 -0.14
N SER A 259 17.92 33.20 -1.15
CA SER A 259 18.89 34.19 -1.63
C SER A 259 18.35 35.11 -2.72
N ARG A 260 17.21 34.76 -3.33
CA ARG A 260 16.53 35.58 -4.34
C ARG A 260 15.64 36.65 -3.70
N PRO A 261 15.43 37.80 -4.37
CA PRO A 261 14.39 38.73 -3.99
C PRO A 261 13.01 38.06 -4.09
N SER A 262 12.16 38.29 -3.09
CA SER A 262 10.79 37.79 -3.12
C SER A 262 10.01 38.56 -4.20
N PRO A 263 9.28 37.88 -5.11
CA PRO A 263 8.40 38.57 -6.06
C PRO A 263 7.36 39.41 -5.31
N ASP A 264 6.98 40.55 -5.87
CA ASP A 264 5.91 41.38 -5.31
C ASP A 264 4.65 40.51 -5.09
N GLY A 265 4.11 40.52 -3.86
CA GLY A 265 3.15 39.54 -3.33
C GLY A 265 1.72 39.58 -3.92
N GLY A 266 1.58 39.79 -5.23
CA GLY A 266 0.30 39.96 -5.93
C GLY A 266 -0.42 38.67 -6.37
N GLY A 267 0.09 37.49 -6.04
CA GLY A 267 -0.43 36.19 -6.49
C GLY A 267 -1.10 35.34 -5.40
N LYS A 268 -1.87 34.33 -5.79
CA LYS A 268 -2.42 33.34 -4.83
C LYS A 268 -1.26 32.56 -4.20
N ARG A 269 -1.22 32.52 -2.87
CA ARG A 269 -0.18 31.83 -2.09
C ARG A 269 -0.23 30.32 -2.34
N VAL A 270 0.94 29.71 -2.57
CA VAL A 270 1.10 28.25 -2.76
C VAL A 270 2.36 27.75 -2.06
N ILE A 271 2.26 26.66 -1.31
CA ILE A 271 3.41 25.99 -0.71
C ILE A 271 4.01 25.04 -1.74
N LEU A 272 5.27 25.24 -2.12
CA LEU A 272 6.05 24.21 -2.80
C LEU A 272 6.70 23.32 -1.74
N TRP A 273 6.34 22.03 -1.75
CA TRP A 273 6.92 21.03 -0.86
C TRP A 273 8.31 20.63 -1.35
N ALA A 274 9.33 21.20 -0.71
CA ALA A 274 10.74 20.85 -0.93
C ALA A 274 11.08 19.51 -0.25
N ASP A 275 10.88 18.40 -0.96
CA ASP A 275 11.21 17.06 -0.49
C ASP A 275 12.75 16.83 -0.40
N THR A 276 13.14 15.69 0.17
CA THR A 276 14.56 15.37 0.39
C THR A 276 15.39 15.40 -0.90
N PHE A 277 14.86 14.89 -2.01
CA PHE A 277 15.57 14.82 -3.29
C PHE A 277 15.65 16.17 -3.97
N THR A 278 14.51 16.83 -4.14
CA THR A 278 14.46 18.17 -4.76
C THR A 278 15.17 19.22 -3.94
N ASN A 279 15.30 19.07 -2.61
CA ASN A 279 16.03 20.05 -1.81
C ASN A 279 17.54 19.81 -1.80
N TYR A 280 17.99 18.56 -1.65
CA TYR A 280 19.39 18.27 -1.33
C TYR A 280 20.20 17.64 -2.47
N LEU A 281 19.55 17.07 -3.49
CA LEU A 281 20.22 16.29 -4.54
C LEU A 281 20.03 16.92 -5.93
N GLU A 282 18.78 17.19 -6.31
CA GLU A 282 18.41 17.72 -7.64
C GLU A 282 17.61 19.04 -7.51
N PRO A 283 18.20 20.11 -6.93
CA PRO A 283 17.53 21.40 -6.72
C PRO A 283 17.07 22.07 -8.00
N GLU A 284 17.68 21.79 -9.15
CA GLU A 284 17.26 22.29 -10.45
C GLU A 284 15.81 21.93 -10.78
N VAL A 285 15.32 20.77 -10.33
CA VAL A 285 13.93 20.34 -10.53
C VAL A 285 12.99 21.20 -9.68
N GLY A 286 13.36 21.47 -8.43
CA GLY A 286 12.60 22.35 -7.56
C GLY A 286 12.63 23.81 -8.01
N ILE A 287 13.77 24.28 -8.53
CA ILE A 287 13.93 25.61 -9.10
C ILE A 287 12.98 25.80 -10.28
N ALA A 288 12.96 24.84 -11.22
CA ALA A 288 12.05 24.88 -12.35
C ALA A 288 10.57 24.88 -11.92
N ALA A 289 10.23 24.15 -10.84
CA ALA A 289 8.88 24.17 -10.29
C ALA A 289 8.51 25.54 -9.68
N VAL A 290 9.42 26.18 -8.96
CA VAL A 290 9.24 27.55 -8.45
C VAL A 290 9.01 28.51 -9.61
N GLU A 291 9.90 28.50 -10.61
CA GLU A 291 9.84 29.41 -11.76
C GLU A 291 8.55 29.25 -12.54
N ALA A 292 8.11 28.01 -12.80
CA ALA A 292 6.85 27.74 -13.50
C ALA A 292 5.60 28.20 -12.71
N LEU A 293 5.60 28.02 -11.38
CA LEU A 293 4.51 28.50 -10.53
C LEU A 293 4.46 30.04 -10.48
N GLU A 294 5.62 30.69 -10.35
CA GLU A 294 5.72 32.16 -10.35
C GLU A 294 5.33 32.74 -11.72
N GLU A 295 5.74 32.11 -12.82
CA GLU A 295 5.35 32.49 -14.19
C GLU A 295 3.84 32.33 -14.41
N ALA A 296 3.22 31.33 -13.80
CA ALA A 296 1.78 31.15 -13.78
C ALA A 296 1.03 32.11 -12.83
N GLY A 297 1.74 33.05 -12.17
CA GLY A 297 1.15 34.09 -11.32
C GLY A 297 0.90 33.68 -9.86
N PHE A 298 1.45 32.55 -9.40
CA PHE A 298 1.35 32.15 -8.00
C PHE A 298 2.43 32.79 -7.14
N HIS A 299 2.09 33.08 -5.88
CA HIS A 299 3.05 33.49 -4.88
C HIS A 299 3.59 32.25 -4.15
N VAL A 300 4.74 31.76 -4.60
CA VAL A 300 5.37 30.55 -4.08
C VAL A 300 5.99 30.82 -2.72
N ILE A 301 5.78 29.86 -1.80
CA ILE A 301 6.51 29.79 -0.54
C ILE A 301 7.14 28.42 -0.36
N ILE A 302 8.31 28.40 0.26
CA ILE A 302 8.95 27.17 0.72
C ILE A 302 9.18 27.32 2.23
N PRO A 303 8.65 26.42 3.07
CA PRO A 303 8.90 26.45 4.51
C PRO A 303 10.41 26.43 4.80
N SER A 304 10.88 27.44 5.53
CA SER A 304 12.30 27.60 5.88
C SER A 304 12.79 26.52 6.85
N GLU A 305 11.88 26.01 7.69
CA GLU A 305 12.14 24.94 8.62
C GLU A 305 12.39 23.60 7.93
N HIS A 306 13.07 22.68 8.61
CA HIS A 306 13.24 21.33 8.11
C HIS A 306 11.98 20.50 8.40
N LEU A 307 11.22 20.22 7.35
CA LEU A 307 10.04 19.37 7.34
C LEU A 307 10.28 18.20 6.37
N CYS A 308 9.83 17.01 6.73
CA CYS A 308 9.92 15.83 5.88
C CYS A 308 8.61 15.04 5.94
N CYS A 309 8.22 14.45 4.82
CA CYS A 309 7.03 13.61 4.71
C CYS A 309 7.24 12.24 5.40
N GLY A 310 8.49 11.85 5.66
CA GLY A 310 8.81 10.58 6.32
C GLY A 310 8.57 9.33 5.47
N ARG A 311 8.31 9.45 4.15
CA ARG A 311 7.94 8.31 3.28
C ARG A 311 8.84 7.07 3.42
N PRO A 312 10.19 7.17 3.50
CA PRO A 312 11.04 6.00 3.67
C PRO A 312 10.82 5.24 5.00
N LEU A 313 10.32 5.90 6.04
CA LEU A 313 10.07 5.29 7.36
C LEU A 313 9.02 4.18 7.30
N TYR A 314 8.01 4.33 6.44
CA TYR A 314 6.95 3.35 6.23
C TYR A 314 7.48 2.03 5.66
N ASP A 315 8.46 2.08 4.77
CA ASP A 315 9.04 0.87 4.14
C ASP A 315 9.78 -0.01 5.14
N TYR A 316 10.15 0.54 6.29
CA TYR A 316 10.84 -0.13 7.39
C TYR A 316 10.02 -0.18 8.68
N GLY A 317 8.73 0.16 8.62
CA GLY A 317 7.81 0.14 9.75
C GLY A 317 8.25 1.03 10.92
N MET A 318 8.91 2.17 10.67
CA MET A 318 9.28 3.14 11.70
C MET A 318 8.11 4.12 11.95
N LEU A 319 6.93 3.57 12.29
CA LEU A 319 5.67 4.33 12.29
C LEU A 319 5.59 5.39 13.39
N ASP A 320 6.14 5.14 14.57
CA ASP A 320 6.24 6.18 15.63
C ASP A 320 6.96 7.44 15.14
N LEU A 321 8.06 7.26 14.40
CA LEU A 321 8.85 8.36 13.87
C LEU A 321 8.13 9.05 12.70
N ALA A 322 7.44 8.27 11.84
CA ALA A 322 6.63 8.80 10.76
C ALA A 322 5.48 9.68 11.30
N GLU A 323 4.78 9.21 12.34
CA GLU A 323 3.75 9.99 13.04
C GLU A 323 4.35 11.26 13.66
N ALA A 324 5.51 11.19 14.31
CA ALA A 324 6.18 12.37 14.86
C ALA A 324 6.51 13.42 13.78
N TYR A 325 6.96 12.97 12.61
CA TYR A 325 7.23 13.84 11.46
C TYR A 325 5.96 14.51 10.97
N LEU A 326 4.88 13.75 10.78
CA LEU A 326 3.61 14.28 10.32
C LEU A 326 2.96 15.24 11.32
N ARG A 327 3.08 14.98 12.64
CA ARG A 327 2.63 15.92 13.67
C ARG A 327 3.36 17.25 13.54
N ASN A 328 4.69 17.21 13.37
CA ASN A 328 5.48 18.42 13.17
C ASN A 328 5.08 19.15 11.87
N VAL A 329 4.74 18.44 10.78
CA VAL A 329 4.20 19.07 9.56
C VAL A 329 2.88 19.78 9.84
N LEU A 330 1.92 19.10 10.47
CA LEU A 330 0.62 19.69 10.80
C LEU A 330 0.75 20.88 11.76
N ASP A 331 1.66 20.81 12.73
CA ASP A 331 1.90 21.89 13.69
C ASP A 331 2.50 23.13 13.01
N ARG A 332 3.48 22.94 12.13
CA ARG A 332 4.18 24.05 11.47
C ARG A 332 3.42 24.68 10.31
N LEU A 333 2.58 23.91 9.65
CA LEU A 333 1.77 24.39 8.52
C LEU A 333 0.33 24.71 8.91
N ARG A 334 -0.02 24.65 10.21
CA ARG A 334 -1.40 24.74 10.69
C ARG A 334 -2.16 25.97 10.16
N ASP A 335 -1.51 27.13 10.23
CA ASP A 335 -2.14 28.38 9.79
C ASP A 335 -2.38 28.40 8.29
N ASP A 336 -1.41 27.93 7.49
CA ASP A 336 -1.55 27.78 6.04
C ASP A 336 -2.62 26.73 5.66
N ILE A 337 -2.67 25.59 6.36
CA ILE A 337 -3.68 24.54 6.17
C ILE A 337 -5.08 25.08 6.44
N ARG A 338 -5.25 25.85 7.52
CA ARG A 338 -6.55 26.45 7.88
C ARG A 338 -6.94 27.61 6.96
N ALA A 339 -5.96 28.32 6.41
CA ALA A 339 -6.18 29.33 5.39
C ALA A 339 -6.54 28.74 4.01
N GLY A 340 -6.39 27.42 3.82
CA GLY A 340 -6.67 26.77 2.54
C GLY A 340 -5.54 26.90 1.52
N THR A 341 -4.31 27.16 1.98
CA THR A 341 -3.13 27.29 1.11
C THR A 341 -2.81 25.95 0.44
N PRO A 342 -2.79 25.84 -0.89
CA PRO A 342 -2.43 24.59 -1.56
C PRO A 342 -0.98 24.19 -1.30
N VAL A 343 -0.73 22.88 -1.17
CA VAL A 343 0.59 22.27 -1.06
C VAL A 343 0.88 21.51 -2.34
N VAL A 344 1.94 21.88 -3.05
CA VAL A 344 2.31 21.31 -4.34
C VAL A 344 3.61 20.53 -4.17
N GLY A 345 3.60 19.24 -4.51
CA GLY A 345 4.78 18.39 -4.46
C GLY A 345 5.22 17.94 -5.86
N VAL A 346 6.54 17.89 -6.08
CA VAL A 346 7.12 17.35 -7.31
C VAL A 346 7.41 15.85 -7.16
N GLU A 347 7.91 15.41 -6.00
CA GLU A 347 8.14 14.00 -5.69
C GLU A 347 6.82 13.29 -5.34
N PRO A 348 6.32 12.38 -6.20
CA PRO A 348 5.00 11.77 -6.01
C PRO A 348 4.92 10.92 -4.74
N SER A 349 6.04 10.38 -4.27
CA SER A 349 6.08 9.55 -3.06
C SER A 349 5.86 10.37 -1.78
N CYS A 350 6.31 11.63 -1.73
CA CYS A 350 5.97 12.51 -0.61
C CYS A 350 4.53 13.01 -0.70
N VAL A 351 4.04 13.31 -1.91
CA VAL A 351 2.64 13.68 -2.12
C VAL A 351 1.70 12.56 -1.66
N ALA A 352 2.03 11.30 -1.95
CA ALA A 352 1.24 10.17 -1.51
C ALA A 352 1.04 10.15 0.01
N VAL A 353 2.09 10.43 0.80
CA VAL A 353 1.98 10.48 2.26
C VAL A 353 0.86 11.41 2.72
N PHE A 354 0.74 12.60 2.11
CA PHE A 354 -0.31 13.54 2.50
C PHE A 354 -1.68 13.19 1.93
N LYS A 355 -1.74 12.69 0.69
CA LYS A 355 -3.00 12.33 0.03
C LYS A 355 -3.61 11.04 0.57
N ASP A 356 -2.80 10.12 1.12
CA ASP A 356 -3.25 8.77 1.49
C ASP A 356 -2.82 8.36 2.90
N GLU A 357 -1.52 8.16 3.18
CA GLU A 357 -1.06 7.62 4.46
C GLU A 357 -1.48 8.46 5.68
N LEU A 358 -1.47 9.79 5.56
CA LEU A 358 -1.83 10.73 6.61
C LEU A 358 -3.27 10.52 7.12
N VAL A 359 -4.23 10.38 6.20
CA VAL A 359 -5.64 10.18 6.55
C VAL A 359 -5.94 8.73 6.94
N GLN A 360 -5.09 7.78 6.56
CA GLN A 360 -5.14 6.42 7.10
C GLN A 360 -4.65 6.34 8.56
N LEU A 361 -3.69 7.19 8.96
CA LEU A 361 -3.24 7.31 10.35
C LEU A 361 -4.26 8.07 11.21
N TRP A 362 -4.74 9.22 10.73
CA TRP A 362 -5.62 10.11 11.49
C TRP A 362 -6.90 10.49 10.71
N PRO A 363 -7.82 9.53 10.50
CA PRO A 363 -9.01 9.76 9.67
C PRO A 363 -9.97 10.81 10.24
N ASN A 364 -9.91 11.09 11.53
CA ASN A 364 -10.78 12.04 12.22
C ASN A 364 -10.10 13.38 12.53
N ASP A 365 -8.83 13.57 12.14
CA ASP A 365 -8.12 14.83 12.35
C ASP A 365 -8.46 15.80 11.21
N GLU A 366 -9.05 16.95 11.55
CA GLU A 366 -9.50 17.91 10.55
C GLU A 366 -8.34 18.55 9.76
N ASP A 367 -7.21 18.82 10.41
CA ASP A 367 -6.06 19.45 9.76
C ASP A 367 -5.37 18.44 8.82
N ALA A 368 -5.36 17.14 9.20
CA ALA A 368 -4.96 16.06 8.31
C ALA A 368 -5.85 15.94 7.07
N GLN A 369 -7.18 15.98 7.26
CA GLN A 369 -8.14 15.94 6.14
C GLN A 369 -8.01 17.18 5.23
N ARG A 370 -7.79 18.37 5.81
CA ARG A 370 -7.55 19.61 5.06
C ARG A 370 -6.28 19.48 4.22
N LEU A 371 -5.16 19.07 4.83
CA LEU A 371 -3.88 18.92 4.14
C LEU A 371 -3.98 17.89 2.99
N CYS A 372 -4.64 16.75 3.21
CA CYS A 372 -4.92 15.77 2.16
C CYS A 372 -5.62 16.40 0.94
N LYS A 373 -6.69 17.18 1.17
CA LYS A 373 -7.46 17.86 0.10
C LYS A 373 -6.70 18.99 -0.58
N GLN A 374 -5.75 19.60 0.12
CA GLN A 374 -4.95 20.73 -0.36
C GLN A 374 -3.64 20.29 -1.00
N THR A 375 -3.28 19.01 -0.93
CA THR A 375 -2.05 18.50 -1.51
C THR A 375 -2.27 18.05 -2.94
N HIS A 376 -1.46 18.57 -3.86
CA HIS A 376 -1.51 18.27 -5.28
C HIS A 376 -0.15 17.81 -5.79
N HIS A 377 -0.17 16.92 -6.78
CA HIS A 377 1.01 16.75 -7.63
C HIS A 377 1.23 18.02 -8.46
N PHE A 378 2.49 18.32 -8.79
CA PHE A 378 2.81 19.51 -9.59
C PHE A 378 2.00 19.60 -10.89
N SER A 379 1.96 18.53 -11.68
CA SER A 379 1.21 18.50 -12.95
C SER A 379 -0.30 18.67 -12.76
N GLU A 380 -0.86 18.02 -11.73
CA GLU A 380 -2.27 18.13 -11.35
C GLU A 380 -2.61 19.58 -10.99
N PHE A 381 -1.80 20.21 -10.14
CA PHE A 381 -2.02 21.59 -9.71
C PHE A 381 -1.99 22.57 -10.87
N MET A 382 -0.95 22.49 -11.71
CA MET A 382 -0.80 23.39 -12.86
C MET A 382 -1.97 23.26 -13.83
N SER A 383 -2.40 22.03 -14.14
CA SER A 383 -3.54 21.77 -15.03
C SER A 383 -4.85 22.36 -14.49
N GLN A 384 -5.09 22.23 -13.19
CA GLN A 384 -6.36 22.65 -12.58
C GLN A 384 -6.42 24.14 -12.22
N HIS A 385 -5.29 24.75 -11.87
CA HIS A 385 -5.26 26.07 -11.24
C HIS A 385 -4.53 27.15 -12.04
N ALA A 386 -3.62 26.79 -12.96
CA ALA A 386 -2.89 27.75 -13.78
C ALA A 386 -3.69 28.18 -15.02
N GLY A 387 -4.99 28.46 -14.85
CA GLY A 387 -5.88 28.86 -15.94
C GLY A 387 -5.41 30.16 -16.59
N GLY A 388 -4.97 30.09 -17.85
CA GLY A 388 -4.43 31.23 -18.60
C GLY A 388 -2.90 31.29 -18.71
N TRP A 389 -2.17 30.37 -18.06
CA TRP A 389 -0.75 30.19 -18.29
C TRP A 389 -0.52 29.30 -19.52
N GLU A 390 0.27 29.78 -20.47
CA GLU A 390 0.71 29.00 -21.63
C GLU A 390 2.19 28.62 -21.45
N PRO A 391 2.52 27.34 -21.23
CA PRO A 391 3.91 26.93 -21.09
C PRO A 391 4.67 27.12 -22.41
N PRO A 392 5.99 27.38 -22.36
CA PRO A 392 6.81 27.50 -23.55
C PRO A 392 6.75 26.22 -24.39
N THR A 393 6.54 26.38 -25.70
CA THR A 393 6.43 25.24 -26.62
C THR A 393 7.80 24.62 -26.91
N LEU A 394 8.00 23.36 -26.51
CA LEU A 394 9.19 22.57 -26.86
C LEU A 394 8.85 21.51 -27.91
N ARG A 395 9.32 21.67 -29.15
CA ARG A 395 9.11 20.68 -30.23
C ARG A 395 10.11 19.52 -30.14
N ARG A 396 9.85 18.56 -29.27
CA ARG A 396 10.63 17.31 -29.12
C ARG A 396 9.72 16.12 -28.83
N LYS A 397 10.21 14.91 -29.09
CA LYS A 397 9.56 13.68 -28.63
C LYS A 397 9.97 13.44 -27.17
N ALA A 398 8.98 13.21 -26.31
CA ALA A 398 9.18 12.82 -24.92
C ALA A 398 8.48 11.48 -24.65
N LEU A 399 9.02 10.69 -23.73
CA LEU A 399 8.36 9.50 -23.20
C LEU A 399 7.89 9.83 -21.79
N LEU A 400 6.58 9.77 -21.56
CA LEU A 400 6.00 9.98 -20.24
C LEU A 400 6.12 8.67 -19.43
N HIS A 401 6.81 8.74 -18.29
CA HIS A 401 6.88 7.64 -17.35
C HIS A 401 5.98 7.92 -16.14
N GLY A 402 4.92 7.13 -16.00
CA GLY A 402 4.01 7.24 -14.85
C GLY A 402 4.62 6.63 -13.59
N HIS A 403 4.96 7.48 -12.62
CA HIS A 403 5.44 7.02 -11.32
C HIS A 403 4.31 6.31 -10.54
N CYS A 404 4.62 5.21 -9.84
CA CYS A 404 3.59 4.37 -9.20
C CYS A 404 2.73 5.15 -8.18
N HIS A 405 3.35 5.92 -7.28
CA HIS A 405 2.60 6.76 -6.33
C HIS A 405 1.80 7.88 -7.01
N HIS A 406 2.24 8.33 -8.20
CA HIS A 406 1.56 9.37 -8.95
C HIS A 406 0.26 8.84 -9.57
N GLN A 407 0.32 7.63 -10.15
CA GLN A 407 -0.86 6.88 -10.60
C GLN A 407 -1.77 6.47 -9.43
N ALA A 408 -1.17 6.13 -8.28
CA ALA A 408 -1.92 5.68 -7.11
C ALA A 408 -2.79 6.79 -6.50
N THR A 409 -2.37 8.05 -6.62
CA THR A 409 -2.97 9.19 -5.90
C THR A 409 -3.52 10.28 -6.82
N GLY A 410 -3.85 9.91 -8.06
CA GLY A 410 -4.67 10.71 -8.98
C GLY A 410 -3.96 11.88 -9.68
N GLY A 411 -2.67 11.76 -10.02
CA GLY A 411 -1.97 12.83 -10.77
C GLY A 411 -1.55 12.47 -12.20
N ILE A 412 -1.78 11.23 -12.64
CA ILE A 412 -1.65 10.82 -14.05
C ILE A 412 -2.85 9.96 -14.44
N ASP A 413 -3.59 10.40 -15.45
CA ASP A 413 -4.61 9.59 -16.09
C ASP A 413 -3.99 8.65 -17.15
N ARG A 414 -4.57 7.46 -17.28
CA ARG A 414 -4.11 6.43 -18.25
C ARG A 414 -4.65 6.66 -19.67
N GLU A 415 -5.51 7.66 -19.87
CA GLU A 415 -6.10 8.01 -21.18
C GLU A 415 -5.21 8.92 -22.02
#